data_AF-A0A946S1K5-F1
#
_entry.id   AF-A0A946S1K5-F1
#
_cell.length_a   1.000
_cell.length_b   1.000
_cell.length_c   1.000
_cell.angle_alpha   90.00
_cell.angle_beta   90.00
_cell.angle_gamma   90.00
#
_symmetry.space_group_name_H-M   'P 1'
#
loop_
_entity.id
_entity.type
_entity.pdbx_description
1 polymer ?
#
loop_
_entity_poly.entity_id
_entity_poly.type
_entity_poly.pdbx_seq_one_letter_code
_entity_poly.pdbx_strand_id
1 'polypeptide(L)' 'MRNDNDLERHTDYIHVNPVNHGLTKRAQDYPYSSFKMFVEKEAYPEDWGSVVEIEVIGEPID' A
#
# COMPACT_ATOMS: atom_id res chain seq x y z
N MET A 1 1.01 19.84 -17.06
CA MET A 1 1.43 18.46 -16.74
C MET A 1 2.89 18.52 -16.33
N ARG A 2 3.27 17.84 -15.24
CA ARG A 2 4.65 17.58 -14.80
C ARG A 2 5.28 18.60 -13.85
N ASN A 3 4.85 18.54 -12.60
CA ASN A 3 5.76 18.76 -11.48
C ASN A 3 6.01 17.38 -10.85
N ASP A 4 7.18 17.14 -10.26
CA ASP A 4 7.55 15.83 -9.70
C ASP A 4 6.51 15.30 -8.70
N ASN A 5 5.87 16.20 -7.96
CA ASN A 5 4.75 15.88 -7.04
C ASN A 5 3.54 15.22 -7.72
N ASP A 6 3.29 15.48 -9.01
CA ASP A 6 2.19 14.87 -9.76
C ASP A 6 2.54 13.43 -10.16
N LEU A 7 3.81 13.19 -10.49
CA LEU A 7 4.33 11.87 -10.78
C LEU A 7 4.37 10.98 -9.54
N GLU A 8 4.82 11.52 -8.40
CA GLU A 8 4.81 10.81 -7.11
C GLU A 8 3.39 10.37 -6.74
N ARG A 9 2.42 11.29 -6.73
CA ARG A 9 1.01 10.96 -6.43
C ARG A 9 0.41 9.93 -7.39
N HIS A 10 0.75 10.02 -8.67
CA HIS A 10 0.27 9.05 -9.64
C HIS A 10 0.87 7.66 -9.41
N THR A 11 2.14 7.61 -9.01
CA THR A 11 2.84 6.38 -8.66
C THR A 11 2.24 5.75 -7.40
N ASP A 12 2.02 6.55 -6.35
CA ASP A 12 1.31 6.12 -5.14
C ASP A 12 -0.06 5.53 -5.51
N TYR A 13 -0.85 6.25 -6.29
CA TYR A 13 -2.19 5.81 -6.67
C TYR A 13 -2.16 4.45 -7.37
N ILE A 14 -1.26 4.26 -8.34
CA ILE A 14 -1.12 3.00 -9.07
C ILE A 14 -0.76 1.85 -8.12
N HIS A 15 0.16 2.09 -7.18
CA HIS A 15 0.65 1.04 -6.28
C HIS A 15 -0.33 0.64 -5.18
N VAL A 16 -1.15 1.57 -4.69
CA VAL A 16 -2.22 1.26 -3.71
C VAL A 16 -3.52 0.80 -4.36
N ASN A 17 -3.66 0.95 -5.69
CA ASN A 17 -4.89 0.62 -6.41
C ASN A 17 -5.41 -0.82 -6.15
N PRO A 18 -4.55 -1.87 -6.14
CA PRO A 18 -5.02 -3.23 -5.86
C PRO A 18 -5.63 -3.38 -4.46
N VAL A 19 -5.14 -2.62 -3.50
CA VAL A 19 -5.62 -2.63 -2.11
C VAL A 19 -6.94 -1.88 -2.00
N ASN A 20 -7.03 -0.70 -2.62
CA ASN A 20 -8.27 0.08 -2.67
C ASN A 20 -9.42 -0.64 -3.38
N HIS A 21 -9.10 -1.50 -4.35
CA HIS A 21 -10.09 -2.34 -5.05
C HIS A 21 -10.30 -3.72 -4.41
N GLY A 22 -9.68 -4.00 -3.25
CA GLY A 22 -9.87 -5.25 -2.53
C GLY A 22 -9.30 -6.49 -3.22
N LEU A 23 -8.38 -6.33 -4.18
CA LEU A 23 -7.70 -7.44 -4.85
C LEU A 23 -6.63 -8.08 -3.94
N THR A 24 -6.12 -7.33 -2.98
CA THR A 24 -5.15 -7.78 -1.99
C THR A 24 -5.26 -6.95 -0.70
N LYS A 25 -4.74 -7.47 0.42
CA LYS A 25 -4.64 -6.74 1.70
C LYS A 25 -3.41 -5.83 1.78
N ARG A 26 -2.36 -6.11 0.98
CA ARG A 26 -1.08 -5.38 1.00
C ARG A 26 -0.60 -5.14 -0.42
N ALA A 27 -0.05 -3.96 -0.69
CA ALA A 27 0.44 -3.59 -2.01
C ALA A 27 1.52 -4.57 -2.55
N GLN A 28 2.40 -5.08 -1.67
CA GLN A 28 3.46 -6.02 -2.02
C GLN A 28 2.98 -7.40 -2.49
N ASP A 29 1.77 -7.79 -2.10
CA ASP A 29 1.22 -9.11 -2.40
C ASP A 29 0.62 -9.16 -3.81
N TYR A 30 0.48 -8.01 -4.50
CA TYR A 30 -0.03 -7.97 -5.86
C TYR A 30 1.09 -8.24 -6.89
N PRO A 31 1.10 -9.39 -7.59
CA PRO A 31 2.23 -9.80 -8.43
C PRO A 31 2.33 -9.02 -9.75
N TYR A 32 1.26 -8.33 -10.16
CA TYR A 32 1.19 -7.58 -11.42
C TYR A 32 1.50 -6.09 -11.24
N SER A 33 2.28 -5.74 -10.22
CA SER A 33 2.70 -4.37 -9.90
C SER A 33 4.22 -4.26 -9.89
N SER A 34 4.73 -3.07 -10.21
CA SER A 34 6.15 -2.72 -10.04
C SER A 34 6.52 -2.41 -8.58
N PHE A 35 5.59 -2.49 -7.63
CA PHE A 35 5.79 -2.14 -6.23
C PHE A 35 7.03 -2.80 -5.59
N LYS A 36 7.27 -4.10 -5.84
CA LYS A 36 8.45 -4.80 -5.28
C LYS A 36 9.78 -4.16 -5.69
N MET A 37 9.89 -3.72 -6.95
CA MET A 37 11.08 -3.00 -7.42
C MET A 37 11.25 -1.65 -6.70
N PHE A 38 10.16 -0.99 -6.32
CA PHE A 38 10.23 0.27 -5.58
C PHE A 38 10.62 0.05 -4.12
N VAL A 39 10.20 -1.06 -3.50
CA VAL A 39 10.69 -1.48 -2.18
C VAL A 39 12.20 -1.80 -2.24
N GLU A 40 12.65 -2.56 -3.24
CA GLU A 40 14.08 -2.87 -3.45
C GLU A 40 14.96 -1.62 -3.65
N LYS A 41 14.36 -0.53 -4.13
CA LYS A 41 15.02 0.78 -4.33
C LYS A 41 14.82 1.74 -3.16
N GLU A 42 14.28 1.26 -2.04
CA GLU A 42 13.98 2.04 -0.84
C GLU A 42 13.02 3.22 -1.08
N ALA A 43 12.27 3.19 -2.19
CA ALA A 43 11.26 4.21 -2.51
C ALA A 43 9.95 4.01 -1.73
N TYR A 44 9.66 2.78 -1.29
CA TYR A 44 8.59 2.50 -0.34
C TYR A 44 9.08 1.59 0.80
N PRO A 45 8.53 1.78 2.01
CA PRO A 45 8.49 0.73 3.02
C PRO A 45 7.80 -0.53 2.51
N GLU A 46 8.25 -1.70 2.96
CA GLU A 46 7.64 -2.98 2.60
C GLU A 46 6.15 -3.05 2.99
N ASP A 47 5.78 -2.48 4.13
CA ASP A 47 4.42 -2.46 4.67
C ASP A 47 3.54 -1.31 4.14
N TRP A 48 4.07 -0.47 3.24
CA TRP A 48 3.30 0.62 2.65
C TRP A 48 2.05 0.11 1.91
N GLY A 49 0.94 0.84 2.06
CA GLY A 49 -0.33 0.47 1.43
C GLY A 49 -0.91 -0.84 1.95
N SER A 50 -0.70 -1.18 3.23
CA SER A 50 -1.32 -2.35 3.86
C SER A 50 -2.58 -1.97 4.64
N VAL A 51 -3.60 -2.83 4.59
CA VAL A 51 -4.75 -2.73 5.50
C VAL A 51 -4.30 -3.16 6.90
N VAL A 52 -4.46 -2.27 7.89
CA VAL A 52 -4.22 -2.60 9.29
C VAL A 52 -5.47 -3.28 9.84
N GLU A 53 -5.37 -4.56 10.17
CA GLU A 53 -6.36 -5.22 11.02
C GLU A 53 -6.09 -4.78 12.46
N ILE A 54 -7.01 -4.00 13.03
CA ILE A 54 -6.96 -3.66 14.45
C ILE A 54 -7.55 -4.84 15.20
N GLU A 55 -6.72 -5.59 15.92
CA GLU A 55 -7.22 -6.53 16.92
C GLU A 55 -7.88 -5.73 18.04
N VAL A 56 -9.20 -5.88 18.18
CA VAL A 56 -9.93 -5.36 19.33
C VAL A 56 -9.61 -6.28 20.52
N ILE A 57 -8.60 -5.90 21.30
CA ILE A 57 -8.39 -6.42 22.65
C ILE A 57 -9.49 -5.85 23.56
N GLY A 58 -10.66 -6.47 23.50
CA GLY A 58 -11.72 -6.24 24.47
C GLY A 58 -11.53 -7.17 25.65
N GLU A 59 -11.20 -6.63 26.83
CA GLU A 59 -11.66 -7.31 28.04
C GLU A 59 -13.20 -7.19 28.09
N PRO A 60 -13.92 -8.25 28.52
CA PRO A 60 -15.34 -8.15 28.75
C PRO A 60 -15.63 -6.95 29.66
N ILE A 61 -16.56 -6.08 29.24
CA ILE A 61 -17.12 -5.09 30.15
C ILE A 61 -18.16 -5.83 30.97
N ASP A 62 -17.84 -6.09 32.24
CA ASP A 62 -18.76 -6.66 33.24
C ASP A 62 -20.00 -5.76 33.47
#